data_AF-A0A6G3XLG8-F1
#
_entry.id   AF-A0A6G3XLG8-F1
#
_cell.length_a   1.000
_cell.length_b   1.000
_cell.length_c   1.000
_cell.angle_alpha   90.00
_cell.angle_beta   90.00
_cell.angle_gamma   90.00
#
_symmetry.space_group_name_H-M   'P 1'
#
loop_
_entity.id
_entity.type
_entity.pdbx_description
1 polymer ?
#
loop_
_entity_poly.entity_id
_entity_poly.type
_entity_poly.pdbx_seq_one_letter_code
_entity_poly.pdbx_strand_id
1 'polypeptide(L)'
;GGFVVLALLAERACGIGYHDLVRQRVLLPAGMTSTEFLRSDELPADAAVGYLPLDGVDRSNVFHLPVLASGDGGIHTTAEDVSAFWRAFFAGDIVDRVD
;
A
#
# COMPACT_ATOMS: atom_id res chain seq x y z
N GLY A 1 -11.07 6.64 -6.51
CA GLY A 1 -11.94 7.84 -6.44
C GLY A 1 -12.02 8.45 -5.04
N GLY A 2 -13.04 8.11 -4.24
CA GLY A 2 -13.24 8.72 -2.90
C GLY A 2 -12.03 8.57 -1.96
N PHE A 3 -11.36 7.41 -1.99
CA PHE A 3 -10.15 7.17 -1.20
C PHE A 3 -8.93 7.99 -1.65
N VAL A 4 -8.86 8.43 -2.90
CA VAL A 4 -7.82 9.37 -3.36
C VAL A 4 -8.00 10.73 -2.66
N VAL A 5 -9.24 11.20 -2.56
CA VAL A 5 -9.56 12.45 -1.85
C VAL A 5 -9.26 12.31 -0.36
N LEU A 6 -9.56 11.16 0.25
CA LEU A 6 -9.22 10.90 1.65
C LEU A 6 -7.70 10.92 1.89
N ALA A 7 -6.89 10.37 0.98
CA ALA A 7 -5.43 10.45 1.08
C ALA A 7 -4.93 11.90 1.04
N LEU A 8 -5.47 12.73 0.15
CA LEU A 8 -5.14 14.17 0.09
C LEU A 8 -5.54 14.90 1.37
N LEU A 9 -6.72 14.60 1.92
CA LEU A 9 -7.16 15.19 3.18
C LEU A 9 -6.25 14.79 4.35
N ALA A 10 -5.85 13.52 4.41
CA ALA A 10 -4.95 13.01 5.44
C ALA A 10 -3.56 13.68 5.35
N GLU A 11 -2.99 13.77 4.15
CA GLU A 11 -1.75 14.50 3.89
C GLU A 11 -1.86 15.97 4.35
N ARG A 12 -2.94 16.66 3.99
CA ARG A 12 -3.16 18.06 4.39
C ARG A 12 -3.35 18.24 5.89
N ALA A 13 -4.05 17.31 6.55
CA ALA A 13 -4.28 17.36 7.98
C ALA A 13 -3.00 17.09 8.79
N CYS A 14 -2.11 16.24 8.28
CA CYS A 14 -0.87 15.85 8.98
C CYS A 14 0.36 16.68 8.58
N GLY A 15 0.32 17.40 7.46
CA GLY A 15 1.44 18.22 6.98
C GLY A 15 2.63 17.42 6.43
N ILE A 16 2.44 16.12 6.18
CA ILE A 16 3.43 15.20 5.59
C ILE A 16 2.78 14.42 4.45
N GLY A 17 3.59 14.01 3.46
CA GLY A 17 3.09 13.29 2.29
C GLY A 17 2.34 12.00 2.65
N TYR A 18 1.32 11.63 1.87
CA TYR A 18 0.48 10.46 2.15
C TYR A 18 1.27 9.15 2.35
N HIS A 19 2.30 8.88 1.54
CA HIS A 19 3.12 7.66 1.67
C HIS A 19 3.91 7.63 2.98
N ASP A 20 4.49 8.76 3.37
CA ASP A 20 5.21 8.89 4.64
C ASP A 20 4.25 8.79 5.83
N LEU A 21 3.04 9.34 5.69
CA LEU A 21 1.99 9.20 6.69
C LEU A 21 1.63 7.73 6.92
N VAL A 22 1.38 6.97 5.85
CA VAL A 22 1.08 5.53 5.95
C VAL A 22 2.26 4.76 6.54
N ARG A 23 3.49 5.06 6.09
CA ARG A 23 4.70 4.43 6.65
C ARG A 23 4.82 4.67 8.15
N GLN A 24 4.68 5.92 8.61
CA GLN A 24 4.86 6.29 10.01
C GLN A 24 3.73 5.84 10.92
N ARG A 25 2.48 5.88 10.45
CA ARG A 25 1.29 5.62 11.28
C ARG A 25 0.78 4.20 11.20
N VAL A 26 1.13 3.45 10.15
CA VAL A 26 0.61 2.10 9.92
C VAL A 26 1.74 1.09 9.79
N LEU A 27 2.64 1.25 8.82
CA LEU A 27 3.59 0.20 8.47
C LEU A 27 4.64 -0.01 9.57
N LEU A 28 5.25 1.07 10.07
CA LEU A 28 6.25 0.98 11.14
C LEU A 28 5.67 0.46 12.46
N PRO A 29 4.53 0.99 12.98
CA PRO A 29 3.93 0.44 14.19
C PRO A 29 3.50 -1.02 14.08
N ALA A 30 3.04 -1.44 12.89
CA ALA A 30 2.63 -2.82 12.63
C ALA A 30 3.78 -3.78 12.34
N GLY A 31 5.02 -3.29 12.23
CA GLY A 31 6.18 -4.10 11.85
C GLY A 31 6.14 -4.62 10.40
N MET A 32 5.44 -3.93 9.49
CA MET A 32 5.30 -4.30 8.09
C MET A 32 6.53 -3.86 7.28
N THR A 33 7.65 -4.57 7.45
CA THR A 33 8.96 -4.18 6.90
C THR A 33 9.16 -4.50 5.42
N SER A 34 8.27 -5.30 4.83
CA SER A 34 8.28 -5.70 3.41
C SER A 34 7.10 -5.13 2.62
N THR A 35 6.51 -4.04 3.14
CA THR A 35 5.36 -3.36 2.52
C THR A 35 5.77 -1.96 2.11
N GLU A 36 5.64 -1.65 0.82
CA GLU A 36 6.06 -0.36 0.27
C GLU A 36 5.21 0.11 -0.91
N PHE A 37 5.24 1.44 -1.13
CA PHE A 37 4.74 2.08 -2.34
C PHE A 37 5.79 1.96 -3.44
N LEU A 38 5.88 0.79 -4.06
CA LEU A 38 6.83 0.51 -5.14
C LEU A 38 6.38 1.14 -6.47
N ARG A 39 7.36 1.59 -7.26
CA ARG A 39 7.13 2.03 -8.63
C ARG A 39 6.93 0.81 -9.54
N SER A 40 5.85 0.79 -10.32
CA SER A 40 5.52 -0.37 -11.17
C SER A 40 6.50 -0.62 -12.33
N ASP A 41 7.28 0.39 -12.71
CA ASP A 41 8.33 0.32 -13.74
C ASP A 41 9.73 0.03 -13.16
N GLU A 42 9.86 -0.12 -11.84
CA GLU A 42 11.11 -0.36 -11.12
C GLU A 42 10.93 -1.41 -10.01
N LEU A 43 10.14 -2.46 -10.28
CA LEU A 43 9.89 -3.51 -9.30
C LEU A 43 11.17 -4.30 -8.94
N PRO A 44 11.41 -4.59 -7.65
CA PRO A 44 12.52 -5.44 -7.22
C PRO A 44 12.29 -6.91 -7.62
N ALA A 45 13.35 -7.73 -7.53
CA ALA A 45 13.32 -9.11 -8.00
C ALA A 45 12.36 -10.03 -7.23
N ASP A 46 12.01 -9.67 -6.01
CA ASP A 46 11.08 -10.39 -5.13
C ASP A 46 9.63 -9.87 -5.22
N ALA A 47 9.36 -8.85 -6.05
CA ALA A 47 8.01 -8.40 -6.33
C ALA A 47 7.39 -9.19 -7.50
N ALA A 48 6.19 -9.72 -7.29
CA ALA A 48 5.45 -10.40 -8.33
C ALA A 48 4.93 -9.40 -9.39
N VAL A 49 5.10 -9.75 -10.67
CA VAL A 49 4.54 -8.98 -11.80
C VAL A 49 3.08 -9.39 -12.01
N GLY A 50 2.19 -8.42 -12.07
CA GLY A 50 0.79 -8.66 -12.43
C GLY A 50 0.63 -8.81 -13.95
N TYR A 51 -0.11 -9.83 -14.39
CA TYR A 51 -0.38 -10.08 -15.81
C TYR A 51 -1.87 -9.96 -16.11
N LEU A 52 -2.20 -9.49 -17.31
CA LEU A 52 -3.55 -9.50 -17.86
C LEU A 52 -3.52 -10.02 -19.31
N PRO A 53 -4.56 -10.76 -19.73
CA PRO A 53 -4.67 -11.22 -21.11
C PRO A 53 -5.08 -10.06 -22.02
N LEU A 54 -4.24 -9.73 -23.00
CA LEU A 54 -4.53 -8.77 -24.07
C LEU A 54 -4.42 -9.49 -25.40
N ASP A 55 -5.53 -9.59 -26.13
CA ASP A 55 -5.62 -10.29 -27.42
C ASP A 55 -5.07 -11.74 -27.36
N GLY A 56 -5.32 -12.44 -26.25
CA GLY A 56 -4.88 -13.81 -26.04
C GLY A 56 -3.41 -13.96 -25.63
N VAL A 57 -2.69 -12.86 -25.38
CA VAL A 57 -1.30 -12.85 -24.89
C VAL A 57 -1.24 -12.22 -23.51
N ASP A 58 -0.59 -12.90 -22.56
CA ASP A 58 -0.35 -12.32 -21.24
C ASP A 58 0.66 -11.17 -21.32
N ARG A 59 0.24 -10.00 -20.85
CA ARG A 59 1.06 -8.78 -20.78
C ARG A 59 1.13 -8.31 -19.33
N SER A 60 2.26 -7.73 -18.95
CA SER A 60 2.39 -7.07 -17.66
C SER A 60 1.40 -5.92 -17.53
N ASN A 61 0.88 -5.69 -16.34
CA ASN A 61 -0.05 -4.62 -16.01
C ASN A 61 0.59 -3.22 -15.84
N VAL A 62 1.88 -3.06 -16.16
CA VAL A 62 2.65 -1.81 -15.95
C VAL A 62 2.01 -0.56 -16.56
N PHE A 63 1.31 -0.69 -17.70
CA PHE A 63 0.59 0.41 -18.36
C PHE A 63 -0.91 0.50 -18.02
N HIS A 64 -1.40 -0.37 -17.14
CA HIS A 64 -2.81 -0.48 -16.78
C HIS A 64 -3.11 -0.01 -15.36
N LEU A 65 -2.08 0.22 -14.55
CA LEU A 65 -2.19 0.74 -13.19
C LEU A 65 -1.35 2.03 -13.06
N PRO A 66 -1.67 2.91 -12.08
CA PRO A 66 -0.80 4.03 -11.74
C PRO A 66 0.63 3.56 -11.48
N VAL A 67 1.63 4.37 -11.91
CA VAL A 67 3.05 4.07 -11.68
C VAL A 67 3.37 3.94 -10.19
N LEU A 68 2.68 4.70 -9.35
CA LEU A 68 2.83 4.69 -7.91
C LEU A 68 1.46 4.64 -7.27
N ALA A 69 1.35 3.85 -6.20
CA ALA A 69 0.12 3.65 -5.49
C ALA A 69 -0.39 4.91 -4.76
N SER A 70 -1.72 4.98 -4.57
CA SER A 70 -2.40 6.11 -3.96
C SER A 70 -3.36 5.63 -2.86
N GLY A 71 -4.16 6.54 -2.29
CA GLY A 71 -5.16 6.23 -1.28
C GLY A 71 -6.14 5.12 -1.63
N ASP A 72 -6.38 4.87 -2.92
CA ASP A 72 -7.32 3.86 -3.39
C ASP A 72 -6.70 2.52 -3.80
N GLY A 73 -5.38 2.33 -3.64
CA GLY A 73 -4.72 1.04 -3.78
C GLY A 73 -3.38 1.06 -4.52
N GLY A 74 -2.82 -0.14 -4.69
CA GLY A 74 -1.58 -0.41 -5.43
C GLY A 74 -0.33 -0.64 -4.57
N ILE A 75 -0.43 -0.53 -3.24
CA ILE A 75 0.70 -0.81 -2.34
C ILE A 75 1.11 -2.28 -2.45
N HIS A 76 2.42 -2.54 -2.45
CA HIS A 76 2.95 -3.91 -2.49
C HIS A 76 3.21 -4.38 -1.07
N THR A 77 2.90 -5.64 -0.78
CA THR A 77 2.98 -6.23 0.55
C THR A 77 3.23 -7.74 0.45
N THR A 78 3.52 -8.37 1.58
CA THR A 78 3.65 -9.83 1.71
C THR A 78 2.49 -10.38 2.54
N ALA A 79 2.24 -11.69 2.43
CA ALA A 79 1.25 -12.35 3.29
C ALA A 79 1.61 -12.25 4.78
N GLU A 80 2.92 -12.23 5.09
CA GLU A 80 3.43 -12.06 6.45
C GLU A 80 3.11 -10.67 7.01
N ASP A 81 3.35 -9.61 6.23
CA ASP A 81 3.06 -8.23 6.63
C ASP A 81 1.56 -7.98 6.79
N VAL A 82 0.72 -8.55 5.91
CA VAL A 82 -0.75 -8.49 6.10
C VAL A 82 -1.18 -9.19 7.39
N SER A 83 -0.53 -10.29 7.75
CA SER A 83 -0.77 -10.96 9.03
C SER A 83 -0.33 -10.10 10.22
N ALA A 84 0.81 -9.40 10.10
CA ALA A 84 1.31 -8.47 11.10
C ALA A 84 0.38 -7.26 11.29
N PHE A 85 -0.11 -6.67 10.19
CA PHE A 85 -1.11 -5.61 10.18
C PHE A 85 -2.33 -5.97 11.02
N TRP A 86 -2.93 -7.13 10.79
CA TRP A 86 -4.14 -7.54 11.51
C TRP A 86 -3.87 -7.75 13.00
N ARG A 87 -2.73 -8.35 13.37
CA ARG A 87 -2.35 -8.50 14.78
C ARG A 87 -2.22 -7.14 15.46
N ALA A 88 -1.48 -6.22 14.85
CA ALA A 88 -1.24 -4.87 15.38
C ALA A 88 -2.55 -4.05 15.48
N PHE A 89 -3.42 -4.15 14.48
CA PHE A 89 -4.74 -3.52 14.49
C PHE A 89 -5.59 -3.98 15.68
N PHE A 90 -5.71 -5.29 15.92
CA PHE A 90 -6.50 -5.82 17.04
C PHE A 90 -5.82 -5.69 18.40
N ALA A 91 -4.49 -5.59 18.45
CA ALA A 91 -3.74 -5.32 19.67
C ALA A 91 -3.94 -3.88 20.16
N GLY A 92 -4.23 -2.95 19.25
CA GLY A 92 -4.36 -1.53 19.55
C GLY A 92 -3.13 -0.71 19.17
N ASP A 93 -2.20 -1.28 18.40
CA ASP A 93 -0.90 -0.67 18.12
C ASP A 93 -0.97 0.42 17.01
N ILE A 94 -2.03 0.39 16.20
CA ILE A 94 -2.25 1.33 15.08
C ILE A 94 -3.47 2.24 15.34
N VAL A 95 -4.52 1.68 15.95
CA VAL A 95 -5.74 2.39 16.35
C VAL A 95 -6.14 1.91 17.73
N ASP A 96 -6.75 2.77 18.54
CA ASP A 96 -7.20 2.38 19.88
C ASP A 96 -8.22 1.24 19.82
N ARG A 97 -8.20 0.39 20.85
CA ARG A 97 -9.21 -0.65 21.01
C ARG A 97 -10.56 0.00 21.26
N VAL A 98 -11.59 -0.50 20.57
CA VAL A 98 -12.98 -0.17 20.91
C VAL A 98 -13.39 -1.17 21.99
N ASP A 99 -13.61 -0.66 23.20
CA ASP A 99 -14.16 -1.42 24.33
C ASP A 99 -15.65 -1.79 24.11
#